data_AF-F0ZS26-F1
#
_entry.id   AF-F0ZS26-F1
#
_cell.length_a   1.000
_cell.length_b   1.000
_cell.length_c   1.000
_cell.angle_alpha   90.00
_cell.angle_beta   90.00
_cell.angle_gamma   90.00
#
_symmetry.space_group_name_H-M   'P 1'
#
loop_
_entity.id
_entity.type
_entity.pdbx_description
1 polymer ?
#
loop_
_entity_poly.entity_id
_entity_poly.type
_entity_poly.pdbx_seq_one_letter_code
_entity_poly.pdbx_strand_id
1 'polypeptide(L)'
;MKDPLIISSTTGPDEAHYSLKNRKNEVIGKTNSPPSSPKNIIPPTKQTKKQLSQKTNSKTTATKKESIGFLSARFNNNKTFINCVGVFMFVYYLSMMYVRYQHRGIIGFADTLWLCNLAVVCGILSIFFNRPYLMGLAVNSTFIVHLMWVIDVVVYFTSGSFPLGNAEYISWPNITWGEIITTTHHAWFIPLSMCCLHRNGGYPKKSWIGAMLLIIPVTYLSQLFPKTIQISETETFYLNINMSLEFWKDMSGYPFNLIPTERTQYYQFLFVMACVMFTVSHNIMKFIGFISIKKQ
;
A
#
# COMPACT_ATOMS: atom_id res chain seq x y z
N MET A 1 36.32 -47.25 -20.49
CA MET A 1 37.36 -46.47 -21.20
C MET A 1 36.76 -45.88 -22.46
N LYS A 2 36.26 -44.65 -22.35
CA LYS A 2 36.04 -43.67 -23.42
C LYS A 2 36.28 -42.32 -22.74
N ASP A 3 37.28 -41.60 -23.21
CA ASP A 3 37.77 -40.37 -22.60
C ASP A 3 36.74 -39.23 -22.70
N PRO A 4 36.72 -38.30 -21.73
CA PRO A 4 35.79 -37.19 -21.69
C PRO A 4 36.24 -36.04 -22.60
N LEU A 5 35.27 -35.43 -23.29
CA LEU A 5 35.45 -34.20 -24.05
C LEU A 5 35.61 -33.00 -23.08
N ILE A 6 36.83 -32.48 -23.04
CA ILE A 6 37.21 -31.20 -22.44
C ILE A 6 36.85 -30.11 -23.45
N ILE A 7 35.95 -29.20 -23.09
CA ILE A 7 35.78 -27.92 -23.81
C ILE A 7 36.27 -26.81 -22.89
N SER A 8 37.30 -26.14 -23.37
CA SER A 8 38.06 -25.09 -22.72
C SER A 8 37.25 -23.79 -22.58
N SER A 9 37.35 -23.20 -21.39
CA SER A 9 37.02 -21.81 -21.09
C SER A 9 38.05 -20.85 -21.67
N THR A 10 37.62 -19.83 -22.40
CA THR A 10 38.42 -18.61 -22.64
C THR A 10 37.55 -17.35 -22.65
N THR A 11 37.80 -16.52 -21.62
CA THR A 11 38.00 -15.06 -21.65
C THR A 11 36.91 -14.11 -22.16
N GLY A 12 36.37 -13.32 -21.22
CA GLY A 12 36.61 -11.86 -21.18
C GLY A 12 35.58 -10.95 -21.87
N PRO A 13 35.40 -9.71 -21.37
CA PRO A 13 34.14 -8.98 -21.47
C PRO A 13 34.11 -7.97 -22.63
N ASP A 14 32.99 -7.90 -23.35
CA ASP A 14 32.72 -6.79 -24.26
C ASP A 14 31.59 -5.91 -23.70
N GLU A 15 32.01 -4.72 -23.27
CA GLU A 15 31.19 -3.57 -22.96
C GLU A 15 30.39 -3.15 -24.20
N ALA A 16 29.07 -3.34 -24.17
CA ALA A 16 28.18 -2.81 -25.19
C ALA A 16 27.89 -1.32 -24.91
N HIS A 17 28.76 -0.45 -25.42
CA HIS A 17 28.47 0.95 -25.71
C HIS A 17 27.23 1.04 -26.62
N TYR A 18 26.08 1.52 -26.10
CA TYR A 18 24.97 1.95 -26.95
C TYR A 18 24.81 3.47 -27.00
N SER A 19 25.02 3.95 -28.21
CA SER A 19 24.99 5.33 -28.70
C SER A 19 23.61 5.97 -28.54
N LEU A 20 23.59 7.12 -27.85
CA LEU A 20 22.45 8.03 -27.71
C LEU A 20 22.18 8.74 -29.04
N LYS A 21 21.02 8.44 -29.67
CA LYS A 21 20.48 9.26 -30.76
C LYS A 21 19.55 10.34 -30.20
N ASN A 22 20.02 11.57 -30.37
CA ASN A 22 19.31 12.84 -30.24
C ASN A 22 17.88 12.84 -30.81
N ARG A 23 16.93 13.40 -30.06
CA ARG A 23 15.83 14.16 -30.65
C ARG A 23 15.55 15.45 -29.86
N LYS A 24 15.83 16.55 -30.55
CA LYS A 24 15.56 17.94 -30.18
C LYS A 24 14.13 18.33 -30.57
N ASN A 25 13.65 19.38 -29.89
CA ASN A 25 12.54 20.30 -30.20
C ASN A 25 11.14 19.75 -29.85
N GLU A 26 10.23 20.50 -29.23
CA GLU A 26 9.94 21.92 -29.49
C GLU A 26 9.23 22.60 -28.28
N VAL A 27 9.57 23.87 -28.05
CA VAL A 27 8.96 24.82 -27.11
C VAL A 27 7.94 25.67 -27.89
N ILE A 28 6.89 26.18 -27.20
CA ILE A 28 6.03 27.38 -27.46
C ILE A 28 4.58 27.00 -27.11
N GLY A 29 3.77 27.73 -26.33
CA GLY A 29 3.95 28.99 -25.62
C GLY A 29 2.65 29.49 -24.97
N LYS A 30 2.82 30.54 -24.15
CA LYS A 30 1.94 31.72 -23.92
C LYS A 30 0.50 31.58 -23.35
N THR A 31 0.39 32.01 -22.08
CA THR A 31 -0.44 33.10 -21.51
C THR A 31 -1.93 33.26 -21.90
N ASN A 32 -2.82 33.37 -20.90
CA ASN A 32 -3.55 34.62 -20.59
C ASN A 32 -4.42 34.50 -19.32
N SER A 33 -4.53 35.62 -18.61
CA SER A 33 -5.11 35.81 -17.27
C SER A 33 -6.57 36.36 -17.34
N PRO A 34 -7.22 36.83 -16.24
CA PRO A 34 -8.63 36.56 -15.89
C PRO A 34 -9.61 37.71 -16.22
N PRO A 35 -10.91 37.65 -15.81
CA PRO A 35 -11.31 38.51 -14.68
C PRO A 35 -12.47 38.04 -13.76
N SER A 36 -12.33 38.52 -12.52
CA SER A 36 -13.24 38.96 -11.43
C SER A 36 -14.79 38.97 -11.48
N SER A 37 -15.32 38.85 -10.25
CA SER A 37 -16.50 39.50 -9.58
C SER A 37 -17.93 38.93 -9.74
N PRO A 38 -18.91 39.21 -8.83
CA PRO A 38 -18.87 39.83 -7.49
C PRO A 38 -19.62 39.05 -6.36
N LYS A 39 -19.39 39.51 -5.13
CA LYS A 39 -20.03 39.14 -3.85
C LYS A 39 -21.51 39.56 -3.81
N ASN A 40 -22.36 38.75 -3.18
CA ASN A 40 -23.64 39.24 -2.65
C ASN A 40 -23.77 38.90 -1.15
N ILE A 41 -24.08 39.95 -0.39
CA ILE A 41 -24.22 40.05 1.06
C ILE A 41 -25.71 40.03 1.35
N ILE A 42 -26.20 39.14 2.23
CA ILE A 42 -27.51 39.31 2.90
C ILE A 42 -27.37 38.98 4.40
N PRO A 43 -27.80 39.89 5.30
CA PRO A 43 -27.74 39.78 6.78
C PRO A 43 -29.01 39.12 7.40
N PRO A 44 -29.09 38.94 8.74
CA PRO A 44 -29.73 37.79 9.40
C PRO A 44 -31.16 38.03 9.91
N THR A 45 -31.95 36.95 10.03
CA THR A 45 -33.28 37.00 10.65
C THR A 45 -33.35 36.18 11.94
N LYS A 46 -33.36 36.95 13.04
CA LYS A 46 -34.04 36.81 14.34
C LYS A 46 -34.44 35.43 14.88
N GLN A 47 -33.91 35.22 16.08
CA GLN A 47 -34.30 34.33 17.18
C GLN A 47 -35.81 34.18 17.39
N THR A 48 -36.24 32.96 17.76
CA THR A 48 -37.38 32.78 18.67
C THR A 48 -37.03 31.72 19.72
N LYS A 49 -36.87 32.19 20.96
CA LYS A 49 -36.89 31.41 22.21
C LYS A 49 -38.28 30.77 22.37
N LYS A 50 -38.36 29.46 22.61
CA LYS A 50 -39.49 28.90 23.37
C LYS A 50 -39.13 27.63 24.16
N GLN A 51 -39.20 27.84 25.47
CA GLN A 51 -39.73 26.95 26.50
C GLN A 51 -39.04 25.60 26.77
N LEU A 52 -38.14 25.73 27.75
CA LEU A 52 -37.94 24.84 28.90
C LEU A 52 -39.21 24.04 29.27
N SER A 53 -39.17 22.73 29.09
CA SER A 53 -40.07 21.79 29.75
C SER A 53 -39.22 20.78 30.51
N GLN A 54 -39.30 20.87 31.84
CA GLN A 54 -38.72 19.94 32.79
C GLN A 54 -39.35 18.57 32.57
N LYS A 55 -38.56 17.58 32.13
CA LYS A 55 -38.98 16.18 32.11
C LYS A 55 -38.05 15.36 32.99
N THR A 56 -38.66 14.96 34.10
CA THR A 56 -38.30 14.02 35.16
C THR A 56 -37.26 12.97 34.76
N ASN A 57 -36.11 13.00 35.43
CA ASN A 57 -35.05 12.01 35.34
C ASN A 57 -35.43 10.74 36.14
N SER A 58 -36.00 9.73 35.47
CA SER A 58 -35.93 8.35 35.96
C SER A 58 -34.58 7.75 35.56
N LYS A 59 -33.67 7.66 36.53
CA LYS A 59 -32.39 6.94 36.40
C LYS A 59 -32.66 5.43 36.38
N THR A 60 -33.06 4.90 35.25
CA THR A 60 -32.95 3.46 34.99
C THR A 60 -31.54 3.22 34.45
N THR A 61 -30.65 2.75 35.32
CA THR A 61 -29.31 2.25 34.99
C THR A 61 -29.44 0.98 34.16
N ALA A 62 -29.90 1.13 32.91
CA ALA A 62 -29.80 0.08 31.92
C ALA A 62 -28.32 -0.05 31.58
N THR A 63 -27.66 -1.03 32.20
CA THR A 63 -26.39 -1.59 31.76
C THR A 63 -26.59 -2.10 30.34
N LYS A 64 -26.48 -1.18 29.39
CA LYS A 64 -26.56 -1.42 27.96
C LYS A 64 -25.38 -2.31 27.64
N LYS A 65 -25.65 -3.62 27.60
CA LYS A 65 -24.74 -4.66 27.16
C LYS A 65 -24.15 -4.14 25.84
N GLU A 66 -22.91 -3.66 25.87
CA GLU A 66 -22.17 -3.18 24.71
C GLU A 66 -21.91 -4.41 23.84
N SER A 67 -22.94 -4.84 23.12
CA SER A 67 -22.94 -6.00 22.25
C SER A 67 -22.00 -5.69 21.10
N ILE A 68 -20.74 -6.11 21.23
CA ILE A 68 -19.77 -6.32 20.13
C ILE A 68 -19.94 -5.27 19.01
N GLY A 69 -20.02 -3.98 19.39
CA GLY A 69 -20.28 -2.85 18.47
C GLY A 69 -19.13 -2.57 17.50
N PHE A 70 -18.14 -3.45 17.51
CA PHE A 70 -17.03 -3.44 16.60
C PHE A 70 -17.47 -3.77 15.16
N LEU A 71 -18.40 -4.72 15.00
CA LEU A 71 -19.04 -5.01 13.72
C LEU A 71 -20.20 -4.03 13.41
N SER A 72 -20.37 -2.92 14.14
CA SER A 72 -21.44 -1.96 13.81
C SER A 72 -20.93 -0.65 13.22
N ALA A 73 -19.63 -0.37 13.25
CA ALA A 73 -19.08 0.81 12.58
C ALA A 73 -19.31 0.73 11.07
N ARG A 74 -19.77 1.84 10.48
CA ARG A 74 -20.14 1.98 9.06
C ARG A 74 -19.64 3.33 8.53
N PHE A 75 -19.39 3.43 7.23
CA PHE A 75 -19.20 4.71 6.57
C PHE A 75 -20.56 5.44 6.51
N ASN A 76 -20.72 6.44 7.37
CA ASN A 76 -21.95 7.23 7.48
C ASN A 76 -21.84 8.58 6.77
N ASN A 77 -20.62 9.10 6.62
CA ASN A 77 -20.34 10.43 6.09
C ASN A 77 -19.73 10.38 4.68
N ASN A 78 -20.17 11.30 3.82
CA ASN A 78 -19.71 11.47 2.43
C ASN A 78 -19.80 10.20 1.57
N LYS A 79 -20.96 9.50 1.62
CA LYS A 79 -21.16 8.24 0.90
C LYS A 79 -20.80 8.30 -0.60
N THR A 80 -21.12 9.41 -1.28
CA THR A 80 -20.75 9.60 -2.68
C THR A 80 -19.24 9.53 -2.88
N PHE A 81 -18.46 10.26 -2.07
CA PHE A 81 -17.00 10.20 -2.12
C PHE A 81 -16.47 8.80 -1.82
N ILE A 82 -16.99 8.15 -0.77
CA ILE A 82 -16.59 6.78 -0.39
C ILE A 82 -16.85 5.80 -1.56
N ASN A 83 -18.01 5.89 -2.20
CA ASN A 83 -18.35 5.04 -3.34
C ASN A 83 -17.44 5.34 -4.54
N CYS A 84 -17.16 6.61 -4.85
CA CYS A 84 -16.22 6.98 -5.90
C CYS A 84 -14.82 6.40 -5.64
N VAL A 85 -14.33 6.46 -4.40
CA VAL A 85 -13.05 5.84 -4.02
C VAL A 85 -13.10 4.32 -4.19
N GLY A 86 -14.20 3.67 -3.82
CA GLY A 86 -14.37 2.23 -4.00
C GLY A 86 -14.33 1.82 -5.47
N VAL A 87 -15.03 2.55 -6.34
CA VAL A 87 -14.99 2.35 -7.80
C VAL A 87 -13.58 2.59 -8.34
N PHE A 88 -12.92 3.67 -7.92
CA PHE A 88 -11.54 3.96 -8.32
C PHE A 88 -10.58 2.82 -7.94
N MET A 89 -10.61 2.37 -6.68
CA MET A 89 -9.77 1.25 -6.22
C MET A 89 -10.07 -0.04 -6.98
N PHE A 90 -11.34 -0.33 -7.26
CA PHE A 90 -11.75 -1.52 -8.00
C PHE A 90 -11.25 -1.49 -9.44
N VAL A 91 -11.49 -0.39 -10.17
CA VAL A 91 -11.01 -0.21 -11.54
C VAL A 91 -9.48 -0.25 -11.57
N TYR A 92 -8.80 0.45 -10.65
CA TYR A 92 -7.34 0.43 -10.55
C TYR A 92 -6.82 -1.00 -10.35
N TYR A 93 -7.44 -1.77 -9.44
CA TYR A 93 -7.02 -3.14 -9.17
C TYR A 93 -7.18 -4.04 -10.39
N LEU A 94 -8.32 -3.96 -11.10
CA LEU A 94 -8.53 -4.69 -12.36
C LEU A 94 -7.51 -4.30 -13.44
N SER A 95 -7.25 -3.00 -13.61
CA SER A 95 -6.24 -2.50 -14.54
C SER A 95 -4.85 -3.00 -14.17
N MET A 96 -4.49 -2.99 -12.88
CA MET A 96 -3.22 -3.53 -12.39
C MET A 96 -3.07 -5.02 -12.69
N MET A 97 -4.09 -5.83 -12.37
CA MET A 97 -4.08 -7.26 -12.67
C MET A 97 -3.89 -7.50 -14.17
N TYR A 98 -4.68 -6.81 -15.01
CA TYR A 98 -4.63 -6.95 -16.45
C TYR A 98 -3.24 -6.58 -17.01
N VAL A 99 -2.74 -5.39 -16.69
CA VAL A 99 -1.45 -4.90 -17.19
C VAL A 99 -0.31 -5.83 -16.76
N ARG A 100 -0.25 -6.22 -15.48
CA ARG A 100 0.82 -7.11 -15.00
C ARG A 100 0.74 -8.50 -15.63
N TYR A 101 -0.47 -9.02 -15.84
CA TYR A 101 -0.66 -10.29 -16.55
C TYR A 101 -0.23 -10.19 -18.02
N GLN A 102 -0.53 -9.10 -18.72
CA GLN A 102 -0.09 -8.91 -20.10
C GLN A 102 1.44 -8.85 -20.22
N HIS A 103 2.14 -8.30 -19.23
CA HIS A 103 3.60 -8.16 -19.27
C HIS A 103 4.37 -9.40 -18.77
N ARG A 104 3.87 -10.09 -17.74
CA ARG A 104 4.60 -11.20 -17.07
C ARG A 104 3.81 -12.50 -16.99
N GLY A 105 2.64 -12.59 -17.63
CA GLY A 105 1.77 -13.77 -17.56
C GLY A 105 1.37 -14.13 -16.13
N ILE A 106 1.50 -15.41 -15.78
CA ILE A 106 1.15 -15.93 -14.46
C ILE A 106 1.97 -15.30 -13.32
N ILE A 107 3.20 -14.87 -13.59
CA ILE A 107 4.06 -14.19 -12.61
C ILE A 107 3.44 -12.84 -12.23
N GLY A 108 2.98 -12.08 -13.22
CA GLY A 108 2.30 -10.81 -13.00
C GLY A 108 0.97 -10.97 -12.25
N PHE A 109 0.30 -12.13 -12.40
CA PHE A 109 -0.84 -12.49 -11.57
C PHE A 109 -0.42 -12.82 -10.13
N ALA A 110 0.66 -13.56 -9.94
CA ALA A 110 1.19 -13.87 -8.60
C ALA A 110 1.59 -12.60 -7.83
N ASP A 111 2.04 -11.56 -8.53
CA ASP A 111 2.30 -10.25 -7.92
C ASP A 111 1.05 -9.67 -7.22
N THR A 112 -0.17 -10.06 -7.58
CA THR A 112 -1.38 -9.58 -6.89
C THR A 112 -1.47 -10.02 -5.42
N LEU A 113 -0.67 -11.02 -5.03
CA LEU A 113 -0.58 -11.55 -3.67
C LEU A 113 0.37 -10.76 -2.77
N TRP A 114 1.12 -9.80 -3.30
CA TRP A 114 1.84 -8.84 -2.47
C TRP A 114 0.86 -8.12 -1.53
N LEU A 115 1.24 -7.96 -0.27
CA LEU A 115 0.39 -7.41 0.79
C LEU A 115 -0.10 -5.99 0.45
N CYS A 116 0.69 -5.20 -0.28
CA CYS A 116 0.28 -3.91 -0.81
C CYS A 116 -0.90 -4.01 -1.80
N ASN A 117 -0.90 -5.01 -2.68
CA ASN A 117 -1.98 -5.27 -3.62
C ASN A 117 -3.21 -5.83 -2.91
N LEU A 118 -3.02 -6.76 -1.96
CA LEU A 118 -4.11 -7.29 -1.12
C LEU A 118 -4.75 -6.21 -0.24
N ALA A 119 -4.01 -5.17 0.15
CA ALA A 119 -4.57 -4.03 0.88
C ALA A 119 -5.56 -3.23 0.02
N VAL A 120 -5.32 -3.09 -1.28
CA VAL A 120 -6.29 -2.48 -2.21
C VAL A 120 -7.58 -3.30 -2.24
N VAL A 121 -7.48 -4.63 -2.30
CA VAL A 121 -8.65 -5.53 -2.20
C VAL A 121 -9.39 -5.33 -0.87
N CYS A 122 -8.66 -5.29 0.25
CA CYS A 122 -9.26 -5.02 1.56
C CYS A 122 -9.95 -3.64 1.61
N GLY A 123 -9.42 -2.62 0.93
CA GLY A 123 -10.04 -1.30 0.76
C GLY A 123 -11.35 -1.37 -0.02
N ILE A 124 -11.37 -2.11 -1.13
CA ILE A 124 -12.59 -2.36 -1.94
C ILE A 124 -13.64 -3.08 -1.08
N LEU A 125 -13.28 -4.19 -0.42
CA LEU A 125 -14.18 -4.96 0.44
C LEU A 125 -14.67 -4.13 1.63
N SER A 126 -13.82 -3.27 2.19
CA SER A 126 -14.21 -2.32 3.23
C SER A 126 -15.36 -1.44 2.77
N ILE A 127 -15.27 -0.86 1.57
CA ILE A 127 -16.29 0.03 1.04
C ILE A 127 -17.54 -0.75 0.67
N PHE A 128 -17.38 -1.87 -0.04
CA PHE A 128 -18.49 -2.73 -0.48
C PHE A 128 -19.33 -3.25 0.70
N PHE A 129 -18.68 -3.79 1.73
CA PHE A 129 -19.38 -4.25 2.95
C PHE A 129 -19.69 -3.14 3.94
N ASN A 130 -19.34 -1.89 3.61
CA ASN A 130 -19.50 -0.72 4.45
C ASN A 130 -18.85 -0.89 5.85
N ARG A 131 -17.66 -1.51 5.91
CA ARG A 131 -16.92 -1.87 7.14
C ARG A 131 -15.56 -1.16 7.23
N PRO A 132 -15.47 0.05 7.82
CA PRO A 132 -14.21 0.81 7.92
C PRO A 132 -13.07 0.07 8.63
N TYR A 133 -13.38 -0.95 9.43
CA TYR A 133 -12.37 -1.84 10.02
C TYR A 133 -11.43 -2.47 8.98
N LEU A 134 -11.94 -2.95 7.85
CA LEU A 134 -11.13 -3.60 6.81
C LEU A 134 -10.18 -2.60 6.15
N MET A 135 -10.61 -1.36 5.92
CA MET A 135 -9.75 -0.28 5.47
C MET A 135 -8.64 0.00 6.49
N GLY A 136 -8.98 0.11 7.78
CA GLY A 136 -8.00 0.31 8.83
C GLY A 136 -6.99 -0.83 8.95
N LEU A 137 -7.43 -2.07 8.71
CA LEU A 137 -6.58 -3.25 8.70
C LEU A 137 -5.56 -3.14 7.57
N ALA A 138 -6.06 -2.88 6.35
CA ALA A 138 -5.25 -2.69 5.16
C ALA A 138 -4.20 -1.59 5.33
N VAL A 139 -4.63 -0.41 5.79
CA VAL A 139 -3.73 0.73 6.10
C VAL A 139 -2.67 0.33 7.11
N ASN A 140 -3.04 -0.33 8.21
CA ASN A 140 -2.06 -0.70 9.24
C ASN A 140 -1.03 -1.72 8.72
N SER A 141 -1.48 -2.69 7.94
CA SER A 141 -0.62 -3.74 7.39
C SER A 141 0.37 -3.25 6.34
N THR A 142 0.08 -2.14 5.65
CA THR A 142 0.91 -1.68 4.52
C THR A 142 1.54 -0.31 4.72
N PHE A 143 1.25 0.38 5.82
CA PHE A 143 1.74 1.74 6.06
C PHE A 143 3.26 1.88 5.90
N ILE A 144 4.05 1.06 6.58
CA ILE A 144 5.52 1.19 6.55
C ILE A 144 6.06 0.92 5.15
N VAL A 145 5.63 -0.16 4.49
CA VAL A 145 6.12 -0.47 3.13
C VAL A 145 5.71 0.59 2.10
N HIS A 146 4.53 1.20 2.24
CA HIS A 146 4.13 2.34 1.40
C HIS A 146 4.98 3.58 1.69
N LEU A 147 5.26 3.86 2.97
CA LEU A 147 6.10 4.97 3.37
C LEU A 147 7.54 4.81 2.86
N MET A 148 8.13 3.62 3.00
CA MET A 148 9.47 3.31 2.48
C MET A 148 9.53 3.51 0.96
N TRP A 149 8.53 3.01 0.23
CA TRP A 149 8.42 3.22 -1.21
C TRP A 149 8.38 4.70 -1.58
N VAL A 150 7.54 5.49 -0.90
CA VAL A 150 7.42 6.94 -1.17
C VAL A 150 8.73 7.68 -0.88
N ILE A 151 9.40 7.35 0.23
CA ILE A 151 10.70 7.92 0.57
C ILE A 151 11.71 7.64 -0.55
N ASP A 152 11.80 6.39 -0.98
CA ASP A 152 12.70 5.98 -2.06
C ASP A 152 12.44 6.74 -3.36
N VAL A 153 11.19 6.86 -3.79
CA VAL A 153 10.85 7.58 -5.02
C VAL A 153 11.21 9.08 -4.92
N VAL A 154 10.92 9.72 -3.79
CA VAL A 154 11.27 11.13 -3.58
C VAL A 154 12.80 11.32 -3.58
N VAL A 155 13.53 10.43 -2.90
CA VAL A 155 14.99 10.50 -2.84
C VAL A 155 15.62 10.19 -4.20
N TYR A 156 15.06 9.26 -4.97
CA TYR A 156 15.51 8.98 -6.33
C TYR A 156 15.37 10.21 -7.24
N PHE A 157 14.22 10.89 -7.22
CA PHE A 157 14.04 12.09 -8.05
C PHE A 157 14.87 13.31 -7.60
N THR A 158 15.36 13.33 -6.35
CA THR A 158 16.16 14.45 -5.82
C THR A 158 17.66 14.19 -5.80
N SER A 159 18.09 12.93 -5.66
CA SER A 159 19.50 12.54 -5.49
C SER A 159 19.97 11.44 -6.45
N GLY A 160 19.06 10.77 -7.16
CA GLY A 160 19.38 9.62 -8.03
C GLY A 160 19.63 8.31 -7.29
N SER A 161 19.29 8.20 -5.99
CA SER A 161 19.54 7.00 -5.17
C SER A 161 18.27 6.44 -4.51
N PHE A 162 18.29 5.14 -4.18
CA PHE A 162 17.23 4.43 -3.44
C PHE A 162 17.75 4.03 -2.04
N PRO A 163 17.63 4.91 -1.03
CA PRO A 163 18.25 4.67 0.28
C PRO A 163 17.72 3.42 1.00
N LEU A 164 16.50 2.98 0.70
CA LEU A 164 15.88 1.80 1.29
C LEU A 164 15.73 0.62 0.31
N GLY A 165 15.92 0.86 -1.00
CA GLY A 165 15.82 -0.14 -2.06
C GLY A 165 14.41 -0.67 -2.37
N ASN A 166 13.39 -0.27 -1.60
CA ASN A 166 12.02 -0.76 -1.72
C ASN A 166 11.31 -0.32 -3.01
N ALA A 167 11.75 0.78 -3.63
CA ALA A 167 11.25 1.23 -4.95
C ALA A 167 12.29 1.12 -6.08
N GLU A 168 13.45 0.48 -5.87
CA GLU A 168 14.54 0.44 -6.85
C GLU A 168 14.12 -0.15 -8.21
N TYR A 169 13.19 -1.10 -8.19
CA TYR A 169 12.71 -1.75 -9.41
C TYR A 169 12.11 -0.79 -10.45
N ILE A 170 11.70 0.43 -10.07
CA ILE A 170 11.17 1.42 -11.01
C ILE A 170 12.25 2.05 -11.92
N SER A 171 13.53 1.86 -11.59
CA SER A 171 14.65 2.31 -12.43
C SER A 171 15.29 1.18 -13.23
N TRP A 172 14.78 -0.05 -13.14
CA TRP A 172 15.31 -1.15 -13.93
C TRP A 172 15.12 -0.88 -15.42
N PRO A 173 16.10 -1.19 -16.29
CA PRO A 173 16.04 -0.85 -17.71
C PRO A 173 14.87 -1.53 -18.45
N ASN A 174 14.39 -2.66 -17.93
CA ASN A 174 13.31 -3.45 -18.53
C ASN A 174 11.93 -3.15 -17.92
N ILE A 175 11.82 -2.19 -16.99
CA ILE A 175 10.52 -1.87 -16.39
C ILE A 175 9.65 -1.12 -17.39
N THR A 176 8.39 -1.52 -17.50
CA THR A 176 7.42 -0.85 -18.37
C THR A 176 6.69 0.27 -17.63
N TRP A 177 6.22 1.27 -18.39
CA TRP A 177 5.36 2.32 -17.83
C TRP A 177 4.08 1.76 -17.19
N GLY A 178 3.54 0.67 -17.73
CA GLY A 178 2.40 -0.03 -17.14
C GLY A 178 2.71 -0.54 -15.74
N GLU A 179 3.87 -1.17 -15.54
CA GLU A 179 4.30 -1.63 -14.22
C GLU A 179 4.52 -0.47 -13.24
N ILE A 180 5.14 0.63 -13.70
CA ILE A 180 5.30 1.85 -12.89
C ILE A 180 3.93 2.39 -12.45
N ILE A 181 3.00 2.61 -13.39
CA ILE A 181 1.66 3.14 -13.10
C ILE A 181 0.92 2.23 -12.11
N THR A 182 1.03 0.92 -12.27
CA THR A 182 0.36 -0.06 -11.39
C THR A 182 1.04 -0.25 -10.03
N THR A 183 2.12 0.49 -9.75
CA THR A 183 2.74 0.57 -8.42
C THR A 183 2.46 1.90 -7.71
N THR A 184 1.82 2.86 -8.38
CA THR A 184 1.47 4.17 -7.78
C THR A 184 0.54 4.08 -6.58
N HIS A 185 -0.13 2.94 -6.34
CA HIS A 185 -0.91 2.72 -5.12
C HIS A 185 -0.09 2.87 -3.85
N HIS A 186 1.23 2.65 -3.91
CA HIS A 186 2.13 2.95 -2.81
C HIS A 186 2.06 4.42 -2.36
N ALA A 187 1.85 5.35 -3.29
CA ALA A 187 1.72 6.78 -2.99
C ALA A 187 0.32 7.18 -2.53
N TRP A 188 -0.74 6.70 -3.21
CA TRP A 188 -2.09 7.21 -2.97
C TRP A 188 -2.94 6.37 -2.00
N PHE A 189 -2.64 5.09 -1.77
CA PHE A 189 -3.53 4.19 -1.02
C PHE A 189 -3.72 4.63 0.44
N ILE A 190 -2.62 4.93 1.16
CA ILE A 190 -2.67 5.33 2.56
C ILE A 190 -3.37 6.69 2.71
N PRO A 191 -2.99 7.78 2.00
CA PRO A 191 -3.68 9.06 2.11
C PRO A 191 -5.17 8.96 1.77
N LEU A 192 -5.52 8.27 0.69
CA LEU A 192 -6.91 8.14 0.25
C LEU A 192 -7.76 7.36 1.27
N SER A 193 -7.23 6.25 1.76
CA SER A 193 -7.87 5.44 2.81
C SER A 193 -8.06 6.24 4.11
N MET A 194 -7.07 7.04 4.50
CA MET A 194 -7.17 7.91 5.67
C MET A 194 -8.22 9.01 5.47
N CYS A 195 -8.36 9.58 4.27
CA CYS A 195 -9.43 10.51 3.95
C CYS A 195 -10.82 9.86 4.09
N CYS A 196 -10.98 8.61 3.64
CA CYS A 196 -12.21 7.84 3.83
C CYS A 196 -12.53 7.60 5.32
N LEU A 197 -11.51 7.27 6.12
CA LEU A 197 -11.65 6.99 7.55
C LEU A 197 -11.88 8.24 8.40
N HIS A 198 -11.22 9.36 8.07
CA HIS A 198 -11.18 10.58 8.89
C HIS A 198 -12.57 11.06 9.33
N ARG A 199 -13.51 11.18 8.40
CA ARG A 199 -14.89 11.60 8.70
C ARG A 199 -15.80 10.44 9.13
N ASN A 200 -15.31 9.22 9.20
CA ASN A 200 -16.09 8.02 9.51
C ASN A 200 -15.62 7.34 10.81
N GLY A 201 -15.17 8.14 11.79
CA GLY A 201 -14.70 7.67 13.09
C GLY A 201 -13.18 7.51 13.19
N GLY A 202 -12.44 7.86 12.14
CA GLY A 202 -10.99 7.78 12.10
C GLY A 202 -10.47 6.34 11.97
N TYR A 203 -9.18 6.18 12.28
CA TYR A 203 -8.52 4.88 12.27
C TYR A 203 -9.10 3.94 13.36
N PRO A 204 -9.70 2.79 12.99
CA PRO A 204 -10.26 1.86 13.96
C PRO A 204 -9.14 1.13 14.71
N LYS A 205 -8.97 1.40 16.01
CA LYS A 205 -7.87 0.85 16.82
C LYS A 205 -7.77 -0.68 16.77
N LYS A 206 -8.92 -1.37 16.68
CA LYS A 206 -8.99 -2.84 16.61
C LYS A 206 -8.42 -3.42 15.31
N SER A 207 -8.26 -2.62 14.26
CA SER A 207 -7.60 -3.01 13.00
C SER A 207 -6.16 -3.48 13.20
N TRP A 208 -5.52 -3.08 14.29
CA TRP A 208 -4.20 -3.59 14.67
C TRP A 208 -4.17 -5.10 14.88
N ILE A 209 -5.12 -5.65 15.66
CA ILE A 209 -5.23 -7.10 15.89
C ILE A 209 -5.51 -7.81 14.57
N GLY A 210 -6.38 -7.24 13.74
CA GLY A 210 -6.65 -7.76 12.40
C GLY A 210 -5.41 -7.84 11.52
N ALA A 211 -4.56 -6.80 11.54
CA ALA A 211 -3.31 -6.79 10.78
C ALA A 211 -2.34 -7.88 11.30
N MET A 212 -2.25 -8.07 12.62
CA MET A 212 -1.44 -9.16 13.21
C MET A 212 -1.92 -10.54 12.76
N LEU A 213 -3.23 -10.75 12.67
CA LEU A 213 -3.78 -12.03 12.23
C LEU A 213 -3.65 -12.21 10.71
N LEU A 214 -3.68 -11.13 9.92
CA LEU A 214 -3.59 -11.19 8.46
C LEU A 214 -2.25 -11.73 7.98
N ILE A 215 -1.15 -11.53 8.71
CA ILE A 215 0.17 -12.03 8.29
C ILE A 215 0.18 -13.55 8.13
N ILE A 216 -0.57 -14.28 8.97
CA ILE A 216 -0.61 -15.75 8.97
C ILE A 216 -1.07 -16.27 7.59
N PRO A 217 -2.32 -16.03 7.14
CA PRO A 217 -2.77 -16.53 5.85
C PRO A 217 -1.98 -15.92 4.68
N VAL A 218 -1.53 -14.67 4.77
CA VAL A 218 -0.76 -14.04 3.68
C VAL A 218 0.59 -14.73 3.50
N THR A 219 1.32 -14.99 4.58
CA THR A 219 2.60 -15.70 4.52
C THR A 219 2.41 -17.15 4.09
N TYR A 220 1.42 -17.87 4.63
CA TYR A 220 1.15 -19.25 4.20
C TYR A 220 0.78 -19.36 2.71
N LEU A 221 -0.09 -18.48 2.21
CA LEU A 221 -0.43 -18.45 0.79
C LEU A 221 0.79 -18.11 -0.08
N SER A 222 1.64 -17.17 0.37
CA SER A 222 2.86 -16.81 -0.35
C SER A 222 3.85 -17.97 -0.47
N GLN A 223 3.90 -18.84 0.55
CA GLN A 223 4.76 -20.03 0.54
C GLN A 223 4.26 -21.16 -0.37
N LEU A 224 3.02 -21.10 -0.87
CA LEU A 224 2.54 -22.05 -1.88
C LEU A 224 3.14 -21.79 -3.26
N PHE A 225 3.75 -20.61 -3.47
CA PHE A 225 4.41 -20.27 -4.72
C PHE A 225 5.89 -20.66 -4.67
N PRO A 226 6.44 -21.18 -5.78
CA PRO A 226 7.86 -21.49 -5.84
C PRO A 226 8.67 -20.20 -5.76
N LYS A 227 9.80 -20.28 -5.04
CA LYS A 227 10.75 -19.18 -4.88
C LYS A 227 11.27 -18.63 -6.21
N THR A 228 11.42 -19.52 -7.18
CA THR A 228 11.93 -19.21 -8.51
C THR A 228 11.07 -19.89 -9.55
N ILE A 229 10.67 -19.15 -10.58
CA ILE A 229 9.94 -19.67 -11.73
C ILE A 229 10.88 -19.59 -12.92
N GLN A 230 11.10 -20.72 -13.59
CA GLN A 230 11.89 -20.74 -14.82
C GLN A 230 11.02 -20.22 -15.96
N ILE A 231 11.40 -19.09 -16.57
CA ILE A 231 10.71 -18.48 -17.71
C ILE A 231 11.21 -19.11 -19.01
N SER A 232 12.52 -19.30 -19.11
CA SER A 232 13.20 -19.92 -20.26
C SER A 232 14.38 -20.78 -19.78
N GLU A 233 15.08 -21.44 -20.70
CA GLU A 233 16.27 -22.24 -20.36
C GLU A 233 17.35 -21.42 -19.64
N THR A 234 17.44 -20.12 -19.95
CA THR A 234 18.48 -19.21 -19.44
C THR A 234 17.95 -18.20 -18.42
N GLU A 235 16.63 -18.06 -18.28
CA GLU A 235 16.02 -17.02 -17.45
C GLU A 235 15.18 -17.62 -16.31
N THR A 236 15.55 -17.25 -15.08
CA THR A 236 14.81 -17.56 -13.87
C THR A 236 14.27 -16.28 -13.24
N PHE A 237 12.96 -16.26 -12.99
CA PHE A 237 12.32 -15.18 -12.25
C PHE A 237 12.30 -15.50 -10.77
N TYR A 238 12.77 -14.56 -9.95
CA TYR A 238 12.75 -14.67 -8.51
C TYR A 238 11.42 -14.16 -7.93
N LEU A 239 10.66 -15.05 -7.30
CA LEU A 239 9.33 -14.79 -6.76
C LEU A 239 9.31 -15.04 -5.24
N ASN A 240 9.63 -14.01 -4.47
CA ASN A 240 9.62 -14.05 -3.00
C ASN A 240 8.52 -13.15 -2.44
N ILE A 241 7.28 -13.53 -2.71
CA ILE A 241 6.08 -12.76 -2.34
C ILE A 241 6.06 -12.55 -0.82
N ASN A 242 5.87 -11.31 -0.40
CA ASN A 242 5.82 -10.90 1.01
C ASN A 242 7.04 -11.33 1.83
N MET A 243 8.19 -11.53 1.18
CA MET A 243 9.41 -12.07 1.80
C MET A 243 9.16 -13.40 2.54
N SER A 244 8.19 -14.21 2.09
CA SER A 244 7.73 -15.39 2.85
C SER A 244 8.71 -16.56 2.86
N LEU A 245 9.71 -16.54 1.98
CA LEU A 245 10.66 -17.63 1.78
C LEU A 245 12.05 -17.29 2.28
N GLU A 246 12.51 -16.06 2.08
CA GLU A 246 13.78 -15.55 2.63
C GLU A 246 13.79 -14.01 2.65
N PHE A 247 14.80 -13.41 3.26
CA PHE A 247 15.02 -11.97 3.16
C PHE A 247 15.71 -11.59 1.85
N TRP A 248 15.60 -10.33 1.45
CA TRP A 248 16.26 -9.83 0.24
C TRP A 248 17.78 -10.00 0.32
N LYS A 249 18.39 -10.56 -0.73
CA LYS A 249 19.82 -10.94 -0.74
C LYS A 249 20.76 -9.76 -1.01
N ASP A 250 20.25 -8.73 -1.67
CA ASP A 250 20.91 -7.44 -1.89
C ASP A 250 21.09 -6.64 -0.59
N MET A 251 20.25 -6.90 0.42
CA MET A 251 20.39 -6.35 1.76
C MET A 251 21.45 -7.10 2.56
N SER A 252 22.69 -6.59 2.53
CA SER A 252 23.81 -7.14 3.29
C SER A 252 24.32 -6.17 4.37
N GLY A 253 25.06 -6.70 5.35
CA GLY A 253 25.65 -5.90 6.42
C GLY A 253 24.84 -5.92 7.71
N TYR A 254 25.30 -5.18 8.73
CA TYR A 254 24.57 -5.07 10.00
C TYR A 254 23.39 -4.09 9.86
N PRO A 255 22.19 -4.41 10.36
CA PRO A 255 21.82 -5.61 11.12
C PRO A 255 21.28 -6.78 10.28
N PHE A 256 21.20 -6.67 8.94
CA PHE A 256 20.60 -7.68 8.05
C PHE A 256 21.30 -9.05 8.09
N ASN A 257 22.60 -9.09 8.38
CA ASN A 257 23.36 -10.33 8.58
C ASN A 257 22.90 -11.14 9.80
N LEU A 258 22.11 -10.56 10.71
CA LEU A 258 21.53 -11.27 11.86
C LEU A 258 20.23 -12.01 11.52
N ILE A 259 19.72 -11.87 10.30
CA ILE A 259 18.47 -12.51 9.88
C ILE A 259 18.70 -14.01 9.71
N PRO A 260 17.90 -14.88 10.36
CA PRO A 260 18.09 -16.32 10.25
C PRO A 260 17.92 -16.82 8.82
N THR A 261 18.76 -17.76 8.41
CA THR A 261 18.67 -18.46 7.11
C THR A 261 17.91 -19.79 7.21
N GLU A 262 17.84 -20.38 8.41
CA GLU A 262 17.06 -21.58 8.67
C GLU A 262 15.56 -21.23 8.56
N ARG A 263 14.81 -22.06 7.83
CA ARG A 263 13.44 -21.74 7.39
C ARG A 263 12.48 -21.50 8.55
N THR A 264 12.54 -22.32 9.60
CA THR A 264 11.65 -22.20 10.75
C THR A 264 11.98 -20.94 11.57
N GLN A 265 13.26 -20.67 11.83
CA GLN A 265 13.71 -19.46 12.50
C GLN A 265 13.40 -18.20 11.69
N TYR A 266 13.56 -18.25 10.36
CA TYR A 266 13.23 -17.15 9.46
C TYR A 266 11.73 -16.83 9.53
N TYR A 267 10.86 -17.85 9.55
CA TYR A 267 9.42 -17.64 9.68
C TYR A 267 9.05 -16.98 11.01
N GLN A 268 9.66 -17.41 12.12
CA GLN A 268 9.47 -16.79 13.43
C GLN A 268 9.95 -15.33 13.42
N PHE A 269 11.14 -15.08 12.84
CA PHE A 269 11.67 -13.74 12.64
C PHE A 269 10.70 -12.86 11.85
N LEU A 270 10.20 -13.35 10.72
CA LEU A 270 9.26 -12.62 9.86
C LEU A 270 7.97 -12.28 10.61
N PHE A 271 7.41 -13.21 11.37
CA PHE A 271 6.22 -12.96 12.18
C PHE A 271 6.47 -11.89 13.26
N VAL A 272 7.55 -12.01 14.02
CA VAL A 272 7.93 -11.03 15.05
C VAL A 272 8.18 -9.66 14.43
N MET A 273 8.93 -9.60 13.32
CA MET A 273 9.21 -8.36 12.61
C MET A 273 7.92 -7.70 12.09
N ALA A 274 7.01 -8.47 11.48
CA ALA A 274 5.71 -7.98 11.07
C ALA A 274 4.90 -7.43 12.27
N CYS A 275 4.91 -8.12 13.41
CA CYS A 275 4.26 -7.64 14.62
C CYS A 275 4.86 -6.33 15.15
N VAL A 276 6.17 -6.17 15.10
CA VAL A 276 6.84 -4.91 15.47
C VAL A 276 6.42 -3.81 14.51
N MET A 277 6.54 -4.04 13.20
CA MET A 277 6.17 -3.05 12.17
C MET A 277 4.70 -2.62 12.27
N PHE A 278 3.78 -3.56 12.42
CA PHE A 278 2.35 -3.26 12.54
C PHE A 278 2.00 -2.54 13.85
N THR A 279 2.79 -2.72 14.91
CA THR A 279 2.64 -1.97 16.16
C THR A 279 3.16 -0.54 16.02
N VAL A 280 4.28 -0.35 15.30
CA VAL A 280 4.77 0.99 14.95
C VAL A 280 3.74 1.72 14.08
N SER A 281 3.26 1.09 12.99
CA SER A 281 2.17 1.62 12.15
C SER A 281 0.96 2.03 12.98
N HIS A 282 0.53 1.17 13.91
CA HIS A 282 -0.63 1.43 14.74
C HIS A 282 -0.49 2.71 15.58
N ASN A 283 0.68 2.91 16.19
CA ASN A 283 0.94 4.10 16.99
C ASN A 283 1.00 5.37 16.13
N ILE A 284 1.61 5.30 14.94
CA ILE A 284 1.63 6.42 13.99
C ILE A 284 0.21 6.75 13.52
N MET A 285 -0.60 5.75 13.15
CA MET A 285 -1.98 5.96 12.71
C MET A 285 -2.86 6.55 13.82
N LYS A 286 -2.66 6.13 15.08
CA LYS A 286 -3.32 6.75 16.24
C LYS A 286 -2.94 8.21 16.40
N PHE A 287 -1.65 8.53 16.25
CA PHE A 287 -1.16 9.90 16.34
C PHE A 287 -1.71 10.79 15.23
N ILE A 288 -1.68 10.33 13.98
CA ILE A 288 -2.29 11.02 12.83
C ILE A 288 -3.79 11.22 13.07
N GLY A 289 -4.50 10.17 13.49
CA GLY A 289 -5.93 10.27 13.82
C GLY A 289 -6.23 11.29 14.92
N PHE A 290 -5.39 11.33 15.96
CA PHE A 290 -5.51 12.30 17.05
C PHE A 290 -5.35 13.75 16.57
N ILE A 291 -4.35 14.01 15.73
CA ILE A 291 -4.10 15.35 15.16
C ILE A 291 -5.24 15.76 14.21
N SER A 292 -5.66 14.84 13.33
CA SER A 292 -6.65 15.15 12.30
C SER A 292 -8.04 15.40 12.89
N ILE A 293 -8.47 14.61 13.88
CA ILE A 293 -9.83 14.69 14.46
C ILE A 293 -10.00 15.88 15.39
N LYS A 294 -8.96 16.32 16.11
CA LYS A 294 -9.06 17.41 17.10
C LYS A 294 -9.37 18.80 16.53
N LYS A 295 -9.37 18.97 15.20
CA LYS A 295 -9.57 20.27 14.54
C LYS A 295 -11.00 20.50 14.01
N GLN A 296 -12.00 19.74 14.49
CA GLN A 296 -13.42 19.90 14.16
C GLN A 296 -14.22 20.08 15.44
#